data_AF-A0AAD8GWF2-F1
#
_entry.id   AF-A0AAD8GWF2-F1
#
_cell.length_a   1.000
_cell.length_b   1.000
_cell.length_c   1.000
_cell.angle_alpha   90.00
_cell.angle_beta   90.00
_cell.angle_gamma   90.00
#
_symmetry.space_group_name_H-M   'P 1'
#
loop_
_entity.id
_entity.type
_entity.pdbx_description
1 polymer ?
#
loop_
_entity_poly.entity_id
_entity_poly.type
_entity_poly.pdbx_seq_one_letter_code
_entity_poly.pdbx_strand_id
1 'polypeptide(L)'
;MPFVALQRPDCIASLWQKCTSDPLKLHLPKQLFQLPKFSFSEYYPEYPTKRQFIDYLESYARNFYINQQFKECGQSAKYDESGCARYQRITSVRRRGYRCL
;
A
#
# COMPACT_ATOMS: atom_id res chain seq x y z
N MET A 1 -0.92 15.58 -10.97
CA MET A 1 -2.28 15.14 -10.59
C MET A 1 -2.24 14.76 -9.11
N PRO A 2 -2.98 15.44 -8.22
CA PRO A 2 -3.02 15.08 -6.81
C PRO A 2 -3.87 13.82 -6.59
N PHE A 3 -3.40 12.89 -5.77
CA PHE A 3 -4.16 11.71 -5.35
C PHE A 3 -3.91 11.44 -3.86
N VAL A 4 -4.86 10.77 -3.22
CA VAL A 4 -4.74 10.30 -1.84
C VAL A 4 -5.05 8.81 -1.82
N ALA A 5 -4.22 8.04 -1.12
CA ALA A 5 -4.43 6.61 -0.94
C ALA A 5 -4.98 6.37 0.48
N LEU A 6 -6.24 5.93 0.57
CA LEU A 6 -6.87 5.59 1.86
C LEU A 6 -6.72 4.10 2.15
N GLN A 7 -6.24 3.76 3.33
CA GLN A 7 -6.09 2.39 3.78
C GLN A 7 -6.78 2.15 5.13
N ARG A 8 -7.61 1.12 5.17
CA ARG A 8 -8.21 0.58 6.40
C ARG A 8 -7.18 0.08 7.41
N PRO A 9 -6.17 -0.74 7.02
CA PRO A 9 -5.17 -1.19 7.97
C PRO A 9 -4.28 -0.05 8.45
N ASP A 10 -3.50 -0.32 9.49
CA ASP A 10 -2.52 0.56 10.11
C ASP A 10 -1.11 0.44 9.50
N CYS A 11 -0.91 -0.42 8.50
CA CYS A 11 0.39 -0.66 7.88
C CYS A 11 0.31 -1.03 6.39
N ILE A 12 1.41 -0.79 5.67
CA ILE A 12 1.59 -1.17 4.27
C ILE A 12 1.65 -2.68 4.13
N ALA A 13 0.98 -3.23 3.11
CA ALA A 13 0.93 -4.67 2.87
C ALA A 13 0.44 -5.46 4.11
N SER A 14 -0.57 -4.93 4.82
CA SER A 14 -1.08 -5.52 6.07
C SER A 14 -1.46 -6.99 5.97
N LEU A 15 -1.90 -7.47 4.81
CA LEU A 15 -2.16 -8.88 4.55
C LEU A 15 -0.88 -9.72 4.69
N TRP A 16 0.21 -9.26 4.09
CA TRP A 16 1.50 -9.92 4.22
C TRP A 16 1.93 -9.88 5.68
N GLN A 17 1.88 -8.71 6.30
CA GLN A 17 2.31 -8.54 7.70
C GLN A 17 1.53 -9.44 8.68
N LYS A 18 0.19 -9.44 8.60
CA LYS A 18 -0.70 -10.03 9.61
C LYS A 18 -1.24 -11.41 9.29
N CYS A 19 -1.30 -11.80 8.01
CA CYS A 19 -1.97 -13.02 7.57
C CYS A 19 -1.00 -14.05 6.94
N THR A 20 0.27 -13.72 6.77
CA THR A 20 1.27 -14.65 6.20
C THR A 20 2.31 -15.02 7.23
N SER A 21 2.46 -16.31 7.54
CA SER A 21 3.44 -16.81 8.52
C SER A 21 4.91 -16.65 8.02
N ASP A 22 5.85 -16.58 8.97
CA ASP A 22 7.20 -16.03 8.80
C ASP A 22 8.21 -16.80 7.89
N PRO A 23 8.07 -18.10 7.56
CA PRO A 23 8.99 -18.73 6.61
C PRO A 23 8.45 -18.80 5.18
N LEU A 24 7.73 -17.77 4.70
CA LEU A 24 7.58 -17.58 3.25
C LEU A 24 8.81 -16.82 2.72
N LYS A 25 9.75 -17.56 2.15
CA LYS A 25 10.59 -16.98 1.10
C LYS A 25 9.68 -16.74 -0.09
N LEU A 26 9.73 -15.55 -0.67
CA LEU A 26 9.10 -15.33 -1.98
C LEU A 26 9.64 -16.40 -2.92
N HIS A 27 8.76 -17.19 -3.52
CA HIS A 27 9.12 -18.24 -4.49
C HIS A 27 9.46 -17.64 -5.86
N LEU A 28 9.33 -16.32 -5.99
CA LEU A 28 9.62 -15.57 -7.21
C LEU A 28 10.92 -14.79 -7.04
N PRO A 29 11.81 -14.82 -8.05
CA PRO A 29 13.03 -14.02 -8.05
C PRO A 29 12.74 -12.53 -7.92
N LYS A 30 13.61 -11.79 -7.22
CA LYS A 30 13.48 -10.34 -6.99
C LYS A 30 13.25 -9.53 -8.27
N GLN A 31 13.81 -9.95 -9.40
CA GLN A 31 13.65 -9.27 -10.69
C GLN A 31 12.22 -9.28 -11.23
N LEU A 32 11.45 -10.33 -10.94
CA LEU A 32 10.05 -10.44 -11.35
C LEU A 32 9.10 -9.70 -10.39
N PHE A 33 9.57 -9.43 -9.16
CA PHE A 33 8.76 -8.84 -8.10
C PHE A 33 9.06 -7.36 -7.84
N GLN A 34 9.84 -6.72 -8.73
CA GLN A 34 10.20 -5.31 -8.62
C GLN A 34 9.08 -4.40 -9.15
N LEU A 35 8.86 -3.29 -8.46
CA LEU A 35 7.94 -2.26 -8.88
C LEU A 35 8.56 -1.36 -9.96
N PRO A 36 7.73 -0.81 -10.87
CA PRO A 36 8.21 0.08 -11.91
C PRO A 36 9.03 1.24 -11.34
N LYS A 37 10.16 1.56 -11.99
CA LYS A 37 11.04 2.69 -11.64
C LYS A 37 11.70 2.59 -10.25
N PHE A 38 11.71 1.41 -9.63
CA PHE A 38 12.38 1.18 -8.35
C PHE A 38 12.84 -0.26 -8.24
N SER A 39 14.07 -0.53 -8.64
CA SER A 39 14.64 -1.88 -8.56
C SER A 39 14.98 -2.26 -7.12
N PHE A 40 15.05 -3.56 -6.85
CA PHE A 40 15.67 -4.04 -5.62
C PHE A 40 17.15 -3.68 -5.59
N SER A 41 17.68 -3.42 -4.41
CA SER A 41 19.10 -3.21 -4.21
C SER A 41 19.90 -4.49 -4.50
N GLU A 42 21.17 -4.33 -4.88
CA GLU A 42 22.10 -5.44 -5.12
C GLU A 42 22.26 -6.34 -3.88
N TYR A 43 22.18 -5.76 -2.68
CA TYR A 43 22.32 -6.46 -1.39
C TYR A 43 21.16 -7.43 -1.07
N TYR A 44 20.05 -7.38 -1.82
CA TYR A 44 18.94 -8.29 -1.60
C TYR A 44 19.25 -9.68 -2.17
N PRO A 45 18.93 -10.77 -1.46
CA PRO A 45 19.06 -12.12 -2.02
C PRO A 45 18.12 -12.30 -3.22
N GLU A 46 18.39 -13.29 -4.07
CA GLU A 46 17.54 -13.62 -5.22
C GLU A 46 16.08 -13.85 -4.80
N TYR A 47 15.89 -14.51 -3.65
CA TYR A 47 14.60 -14.76 -3.03
C TYR A 47 14.51 -13.98 -1.72
N PRO A 48 13.97 -12.74 -1.74
CA PRO A 48 13.84 -11.93 -0.55
C PRO A 48 12.90 -12.57 0.47
N THR A 49 13.21 -12.38 1.74
CA THR A 49 12.30 -12.73 2.82
C THR A 49 11.10 -11.79 2.81
N LYS A 50 9.99 -12.23 3.41
CA LYS A 50 8.80 -11.41 3.64
C LYS A 50 9.14 -10.03 4.24
N ARG A 51 9.99 -9.98 5.27
CA ARG A 51 10.39 -8.73 5.94
C ARG A 51 11.12 -7.78 5.00
N GLN A 52 12.12 -8.29 4.29
CA GLN A 52 12.86 -7.54 3.29
C GLN A 52 11.95 -6.97 2.20
N PHE A 53 10.94 -7.74 1.77
CA PHE A 53 9.97 -7.27 0.78
C PHE A 53 9.06 -6.16 1.33
N ILE A 54 8.62 -6.26 2.59
CA ILE A 54 7.86 -5.17 3.25
C ILE A 54 8.71 -3.89 3.32
N ASP A 55 9.98 -4.00 3.72
CA ASP A 55 10.90 -2.85 3.78
C ASP A 55 11.09 -2.19 2.42
N TYR A 56 11.13 -3.00 1.35
CA TYR A 56 11.17 -2.52 -0.02
C TYR A 56 9.91 -1.73 -0.39
N LEU A 57 8.71 -2.22 -0.04
CA LEU A 57 7.45 -1.53 -0.29
C LEU A 57 7.35 -0.20 0.48
N GLU A 58 7.81 -0.16 1.73
CA GLU A 58 7.87 1.08 2.50
C GLU A 58 8.86 2.09 1.92
N SER A 59 10.00 1.61 1.42
CA SER A 59 10.98 2.45 0.74
C SER A 59 10.45 3.00 -0.58
N TYR A 60 9.72 2.18 -1.35
CA TYR A 60 9.01 2.61 -2.56
C TYR A 60 7.99 3.71 -2.26
N ALA A 61 7.12 3.50 -1.26
CA ALA A 61 6.12 4.48 -0.88
C ALA A 61 6.73 5.82 -0.46
N ARG A 62 7.85 5.79 0.27
CA ARG A 62 8.64 6.98 0.63
C ARG A 62 9.24 7.67 -0.60
N ASN A 63 9.86 6.91 -1.50
CA ASN A 63 10.55 7.46 -2.68
C ASN A 63 9.60 8.17 -3.66
N PHE A 64 8.37 7.66 -3.82
CA PHE A 64 7.36 8.25 -4.70
C PHE A 64 6.38 9.17 -3.97
N TYR A 65 6.67 9.52 -2.71
CA TYR A 65 5.83 10.39 -1.88
C TYR A 65 4.35 9.96 -1.88
N ILE A 66 4.12 8.64 -1.83
CA ILE A 66 2.77 8.09 -1.83
C ILE A 66 2.15 8.38 -0.47
N ASN A 67 1.32 9.41 -0.40
CA ASN A 67 0.65 9.82 0.83
C ASN A 67 -0.49 8.83 1.15
N GLN A 68 -0.18 7.85 1.99
CA GLN A 68 -1.13 6.85 2.45
C GLN A 68 -1.70 7.25 3.81
N GLN A 69 -3.02 7.45 3.87
CA GLN A 69 -3.73 7.67 5.12
C GLN A 69 -4.20 6.31 5.65
N PHE A 70 -3.60 5.88 6.76
CA PHE A 70 -3.93 4.64 7.43
C PHE A 70 -5.05 4.81 8.45
N LYS A 71 -5.69 3.70 8.84
CA LYS A 71 -6.82 3.67 9.80
C LYS A 71 -8.04 4.47 9.32
N GLU A 72 -8.18 4.62 8.00
CA GLU A 72 -9.33 5.26 7.38
C GLU A 72 -10.13 4.23 6.58
N CYS A 73 -11.43 4.11 6.88
CA CYS A 73 -12.36 3.38 6.03
C CYS A 73 -13.01 4.39 5.08
N GLY A 74 -12.82 4.23 3.77
CA GLY A 74 -13.70 4.87 2.80
C GLY A 74 -15.12 4.32 2.96
N GLN A 75 -16.10 5.20 3.13
CA GLN A 75 -17.51 4.83 3.27
C GLN A 75 -18.24 4.87 1.93
N SER A 76 -17.95 5.89 1.11
CA SER A 76 -18.53 6.00 -0.22
C SER A 76 -17.60 6.77 -1.13
N ALA A 77 -17.64 6.43 -2.42
CA ALA A 77 -17.04 7.21 -3.49
C ALA A 77 -18.15 7.55 -4.47
N LYS A 78 -18.41 8.85 -4.68
CA LYS A 78 -19.42 9.33 -5.63
C LYS A 78 -18.75 10.10 -6.74
N TYR A 79 -19.15 9.84 -7.98
CA TYR A 79 -18.74 10.65 -9.12
C TYR A 79 -19.48 11.98 -9.06
N ASP A 80 -18.75 13.09 -9.15
CA ASP A 80 -19.34 14.43 -9.19
C ASP A 80 -19.35 14.92 -10.63
N GLU A 81 -20.55 15.00 -11.23
CA GLU A 81 -20.76 15.45 -12.60
C GLU A 81 -20.74 16.97 -12.74
N SER A 82 -20.79 17.70 -11.62
CA SER A 82 -20.98 19.15 -11.58
C SER A 82 -19.67 19.97 -11.57
N GLY A 83 -18.51 19.30 -11.44
CA GLY A 83 -17.20 19.93 -11.48
C GLY A 83 -16.45 19.72 -12.79
N CYS A 84 -15.73 20.74 -13.28
CA CYS A 84 -14.82 20.62 -14.44
C CYS A 84 -13.70 19.58 -14.28
N ALA A 85 -13.52 18.97 -13.10
CA ALA A 85 -12.53 17.95 -12.85
C ALA A 85 -13.22 16.63 -12.46
N ARG A 86 -12.79 15.52 -13.09
CA ARG A 86 -13.23 14.14 -12.82
C ARG A 86 -12.73 13.64 -11.46
N TYR A 87 -13.15 14.26 -10.35
CA TYR A 87 -12.86 13.76 -9.01
C TYR A 87 -14.03 12.97 -8.46
N GLN A 88 -13.73 11.91 -7.69
CA GLN A 88 -14.72 11.23 -6.87
C GLN A 88 -14.74 11.90 -5.50
N ARG A 89 -15.92 12.26 -5.00
CA ARG A 89 -16.08 12.68 -3.60
C ARG A 89 -16.01 11.44 -2.74
N ILE A 90 -14.97 11.36 -1.91
CA ILE A 90 -14.76 10.26 -0.97
C ILE A 90 -15.11 10.74 0.44
N THR A 91 -16.03 10.04 1.11
CA THR A 91 -16.24 10.22 2.56
C THR A 91 -15.42 9.18 3.30
N SER A 92 -14.50 9.62 4.16
CA SER A 92 -13.73 8.74 5.05
C SER A 92 -14.03 9.08 6.50
N VAL A 93 -13.96 8.08 7.38
CA VAL A 93 -14.06 8.27 8.82
C VAL A 93 -12.78 7.77 9.46
N ARG A 94 -12.09 8.68 10.15
CA ARG A 94 -10.87 8.38 10.91
C ARG A 94 -11.27 7.68 12.22
N ARG A 95 -10.79 6.44 12.42
CA ARG A 95 -11.29 5.60 13.51
C ARG A 95 -10.39 5.47 14.73
N ARG A 96 -11.05 5.29 15.88
CA ARG A 96 -10.52 4.61 17.07
C ARG A 96 -11.12 3.19 17.15
N GLY A 97 -10.72 2.25 16.25
CA GLY A 97 -11.15 0.83 16.30
C GLY A 97 -11.31 0.10 14.95
N TYR A 98 -11.38 -1.25 14.98
CA TYR A 98 -11.10 -2.18 13.85
C TYR A 98 -12.27 -2.62 12.94
N ARG A 99 -13.52 -2.18 13.10
CA ARG A 99 -14.67 -2.87 12.46
C ARG A 99 -15.40 -2.04 11.38
N CYS A 100 -14.97 -2.05 10.11
CA CYS A 100 -15.71 -1.35 9.03
C CYS A 100 -16.96 -2.18 8.71
N LEU A 101 -18.14 -1.56 8.76
CA LEU A 101 -19.42 -2.20 8.44
C LEU A 101 -19.47 -2.51 6.94
#